data_AF-A0A939I8Z1-F1
#
_entry.id   AF-A0A939I8Z1-F1
#
_cell.length_a   1.000
_cell.length_b   1.000
_cell.length_c   1.000
_cell.angle_alpha   90.00
_cell.angle_beta   90.00
_cell.angle_gamma   90.00
#
_symmetry.space_group_name_H-M   'P 1'
#
loop_
_entity.id
_entity.type
_entity.pdbx_description
1 polymer ?
#
loop_
_entity_poly.entity_id
_entity_poly.type
_entity_poly.pdbx_seq_one_letter_code
_entity_poly.pdbx_strand_id
1 'polypeptide(L)'
;MSPADPNQPNEAARLTQQLLDEGYTKRQVAKMLGRDTSLVSQFFTKGKGASMVNALRQLVRAVRGGERDTETLSGIAEANTARRRTKTGQKARVRGKDTVGEAGGSMAGRAGKQAIKSGASHLAPVVHETGQAGGRLAFTVRMKADQYVYSAGSEKDSGGIRRGFIPRSDGTEERTYGSASTGGFDAAEWSQRVADHHGDVTEAMKEWLVETGRAVEDADIAYLEVRGWIPE
;
A
#
# COMPACT_ATOMS: atom_id res chain seq x y z
N MET A 1 -9.22 -15.78 9.99
CA MET A 1 -9.91 -15.14 11.12
C MET A 1 -11.26 -15.82 11.21
N SER A 2 -11.56 -16.49 12.31
CA SER A 2 -12.85 -17.14 12.51
C SER A 2 -13.99 -16.10 12.46
N PRO A 3 -15.18 -16.45 11.97
CA PRO A 3 -16.37 -15.60 12.09
C PRO A 3 -16.59 -15.23 13.56
N ALA A 4 -17.17 -14.06 13.82
CA ALA A 4 -17.65 -13.78 15.16
C ALA A 4 -18.77 -14.77 15.51
N ASP A 5 -18.71 -15.37 16.69
CA ASP A 5 -19.83 -16.16 17.21
C ASP A 5 -21.01 -15.21 17.46
N PRO A 6 -22.16 -15.38 16.77
CA PRO A 6 -23.34 -14.55 16.98
C PRO A 6 -23.85 -14.56 18.42
N ASN A 7 -23.56 -15.63 19.17
CA ASN A 7 -23.99 -15.81 20.56
C ASN A 7 -23.00 -15.22 21.57
N GLN A 8 -21.80 -14.82 21.14
CA GLN A 8 -20.79 -14.17 21.97
C GLN A 8 -20.25 -12.92 21.26
N PRO A 9 -21.05 -11.85 21.18
CA PRO A 9 -20.63 -10.61 20.55
C PRO A 9 -19.37 -10.07 21.24
N ASN A 10 -18.41 -9.66 20.42
CA ASN A 10 -17.19 -9.07 20.94
C ASN A 10 -17.49 -7.75 21.68
N GLU A 11 -16.53 -7.27 22.47
CA GLU A 11 -16.73 -6.07 23.29
C GLU A 11 -17.16 -4.83 22.50
N ALA A 12 -16.60 -4.64 21.30
CA ALA A 12 -16.96 -3.52 20.44
C ALA A 12 -18.42 -3.61 19.97
N ALA A 13 -18.91 -4.81 19.62
CA ALA A 13 -20.29 -5.05 19.25
C ALA A 13 -21.24 -4.80 20.44
N ARG A 14 -20.91 -5.29 21.64
CA ARG A 14 -21.73 -5.07 22.85
C ARG A 14 -21.85 -3.59 23.23
N LEU A 15 -20.76 -2.84 23.15
CA LEU A 15 -20.78 -1.40 23.45
C LEU A 15 -21.49 -0.60 22.37
N THR A 16 -21.32 -1.00 21.10
CA THR A 16 -22.08 -0.39 20.01
C THR A 16 -23.57 -0.64 20.17
N GLN A 17 -23.97 -1.86 20.55
CA GLN A 17 -25.38 -2.19 20.80
C GLN A 17 -25.99 -1.27 21.88
N GLN A 18 -25.28 -1.02 22.97
CA GLN A 18 -25.75 -0.07 24.00
C GLN A 18 -25.99 1.33 23.45
N LEU A 19 -25.17 1.83 22.52
CA LEU A 19 -25.44 3.11 21.85
C LEU A 19 -26.65 3.02 20.91
N LEU A 20 -26.88 1.88 20.25
CA LEU A 20 -28.08 1.68 19.43
C LEU A 20 -29.35 1.67 20.28
N ASP A 21 -29.28 1.03 21.46
CA ASP A 21 -30.39 0.96 22.41
C ASP A 21 -30.74 2.35 22.98
N GLU A 22 -29.77 3.27 23.05
CA GLU A 22 -29.96 4.69 23.38
C GLU A 22 -30.47 5.53 22.18
N GLY A 23 -30.83 4.88 21.05
CA GLY A 23 -31.45 5.51 19.89
C GLY A 23 -30.50 5.98 18.79
N TYR A 24 -29.19 5.70 18.90
CA TYR A 24 -28.26 6.03 17.83
C TYR A 24 -28.32 5.00 16.69
N THR A 25 -28.01 5.44 15.48
CA THR A 25 -27.81 4.56 14.33
C THR A 25 -26.36 4.14 14.18
N LYS A 26 -26.09 3.00 13.52
CA LYS A 26 -24.72 2.57 13.18
C LYS A 26 -23.95 3.64 12.40
N ARG A 27 -24.64 4.45 11.59
CA ARG A 27 -24.05 5.57 10.84
C ARG A 27 -23.60 6.70 11.77
N GLN A 28 -24.42 7.06 12.75
CA GLN A 28 -24.05 8.08 13.75
C GLN A 28 -22.89 7.60 14.62
N VAL A 29 -22.90 6.34 15.08
CA VAL A 29 -21.78 5.75 15.82
C VAL A 29 -20.49 5.77 14.98
N ALA A 30 -20.58 5.43 13.70
CA ALA A 30 -19.44 5.48 12.80
C ALA A 30 -18.89 6.91 12.66
N LYS A 31 -19.78 7.91 12.51
CA LYS A 31 -19.42 9.33 12.46
C LYS A 31 -18.71 9.79 13.74
N MET A 32 -19.24 9.47 14.92
CA MET A 32 -18.61 9.80 16.21
C MET A 32 -17.21 9.18 16.34
N LEU A 33 -16.99 7.96 15.83
CA LEU A 33 -15.68 7.31 15.84
C LEU A 33 -14.72 7.80 14.74
N GLY A 34 -15.18 8.67 13.83
CA GLY A 34 -14.44 9.09 12.64
C GLY A 34 -14.12 7.91 11.70
N ARG A 35 -15.06 6.98 11.51
CA ARG A 35 -14.87 5.76 10.70
C ARG A 35 -16.05 5.50 9.77
N ASP A 36 -15.84 4.59 8.82
CA ASP A 36 -16.89 4.13 7.93
C ASP A 36 -17.90 3.22 8.64
N THR A 37 -19.17 3.33 8.22
CA THR A 37 -20.26 2.48 8.74
C THR A 37 -20.01 0.98 8.48
N SER A 38 -19.25 0.65 7.43
CA SER A 38 -18.81 -0.72 7.13
C SER A 38 -17.95 -1.29 8.26
N LEU A 39 -17.06 -0.48 8.86
CA LEU A 39 -16.23 -0.94 9.97
C LEU A 39 -17.08 -1.28 11.21
N VAL A 40 -18.06 -0.43 11.54
CA VAL A 40 -18.99 -0.66 12.66
C VAL A 40 -19.82 -1.93 12.44
N SER A 41 -20.28 -2.16 11.21
CA SER A 41 -20.99 -3.40 10.84
C SER A 41 -20.12 -4.65 11.00
N GLN A 42 -18.80 -4.52 10.83
CA GLN A 42 -17.83 -5.60 11.02
C GLN A 42 -17.55 -5.93 12.49
N PHE A 43 -17.99 -5.10 13.45
CA PHE A 43 -17.93 -5.45 14.88
C PHE A 43 -18.80 -6.68 15.16
N PHE A 44 -20.03 -6.67 14.61
CA PHE A 44 -21.01 -7.73 14.79
C PHE A 44 -20.72 -8.97 13.94
N THR A 45 -20.22 -8.80 12.71
CA THR A 45 -20.08 -9.90 11.74
C THR A 45 -18.70 -10.54 11.70
N LYS A 46 -17.64 -9.75 11.94
CA LYS A 46 -16.24 -10.19 11.76
C LYS A 46 -15.41 -10.08 13.03
N GLY A 47 -16.02 -9.74 14.16
CA GLY A 47 -15.33 -9.63 15.44
C GLY A 47 -14.25 -8.55 15.45
N LYS A 48 -14.36 -7.53 14.58
CA LYS A 48 -13.42 -6.40 14.54
C LYS A 48 -13.73 -5.37 15.65
N GLY A 49 -12.88 -4.35 15.78
CA GLY A 49 -13.16 -3.21 16.65
C GLY A 49 -12.41 -3.18 17.99
N ALA A 50 -11.48 -4.11 18.22
CA ALA A 50 -10.68 -4.13 19.45
C ALA A 50 -9.98 -2.79 19.76
N SER A 51 -9.48 -2.09 18.73
CA SER A 51 -8.85 -0.78 18.89
C SER A 51 -9.82 0.36 19.21
N MET A 52 -11.13 0.13 19.10
CA MET A 52 -12.20 1.11 19.32
C MET A 52 -12.91 0.92 20.66
N VAL A 53 -12.59 -0.15 21.40
CA VAL A 53 -13.27 -0.48 22.67
C VAL A 53 -13.18 0.66 23.67
N ASN A 54 -12.01 1.31 23.82
CA ASN A 54 -11.87 2.42 24.76
C ASN A 54 -12.73 3.63 24.36
N ALA A 55 -12.72 4.02 23.08
CA ALA A 55 -13.59 5.07 22.58
C ALA A 55 -15.08 4.76 22.80
N LEU A 56 -15.50 3.53 22.48
CA LEU A 56 -16.88 3.08 22.68
C LEU A 56 -17.29 3.07 24.16
N ARG A 57 -16.39 2.68 25.08
CA ARG A 57 -16.66 2.75 26.53
C ARG A 57 -16.91 4.17 27.01
N GLN A 58 -16.12 5.14 26.53
CA GLN A 58 -16.29 6.53 26.91
C GLN A 58 -17.56 7.14 26.29
N LEU A 59 -17.88 6.79 25.04
CA LEU A 59 -19.14 7.19 24.41
C LEU A 59 -20.35 6.69 25.21
N VAL A 60 -20.38 5.40 25.57
CA VAL A 60 -21.48 4.82 26.37
C VAL A 60 -21.60 5.53 27.72
N ARG A 61 -20.48 5.85 28.39
CA ARG A 61 -20.50 6.59 29.66
C ARG A 61 -21.05 8.01 29.50
N ALA A 62 -20.59 8.73 28.48
CA ALA A 62 -21.06 10.10 28.21
C ALA A 62 -22.55 10.13 27.90
N VAL A 63 -23.03 9.23 27.03
CA VAL A 63 -24.45 9.11 26.68
C VAL A 63 -25.29 8.75 27.92
N ARG A 64 -24.85 7.82 28.76
CA ARG A 64 -25.56 7.54 30.02
C ARG A 64 -25.55 8.70 31.01
N GLY A 65 -24.52 9.55 30.96
CA GLY A 65 -24.43 10.79 31.72
C GLY A 65 -25.28 11.94 31.17
N GLY A 66 -26.00 11.74 30.07
CA GLY A 66 -26.90 12.73 29.47
C GLY A 66 -26.31 13.50 28.29
N GLU A 67 -25.06 13.26 27.90
CA GLU A 67 -24.47 13.92 26.73
C GLU A 67 -25.18 13.46 25.44
N ARG A 68 -25.57 14.41 24.61
CA ARG A 68 -26.25 14.16 23.32
C ARG A 68 -25.62 14.94 22.17
N ASP A 69 -24.79 15.94 22.46
CA ASP A 69 -24.10 16.71 21.44
C ASP A 69 -23.07 15.85 20.71
N THR A 70 -23.26 15.75 19.40
CA THR A 70 -22.47 14.85 18.56
C THR A 70 -21.03 15.32 18.35
N GLU A 71 -20.76 16.62 18.45
CA GLU A 71 -19.41 17.17 18.34
C GLU A 71 -18.59 16.80 19.58
N THR A 72 -19.17 17.03 20.76
CA THR A 72 -18.59 16.63 22.05
C THR A 72 -18.34 15.13 22.12
N LEU A 73 -19.32 14.31 21.72
CA LEU A 73 -19.15 12.85 21.65
C LEU A 73 -18.04 12.43 20.69
N SER A 74 -17.90 13.11 19.54
CA SER A 74 -16.81 12.85 18.59
C SER A 74 -15.44 13.19 19.18
N GLY A 75 -15.32 14.31 19.91
CA GLY A 75 -14.09 14.67 20.61
C GLY A 75 -13.68 13.65 21.69
N ILE A 76 -14.66 13.14 22.45
CA ILE A 76 -14.44 12.07 23.44
C ILE A 76 -13.93 10.80 22.75
N ALA A 77 -14.56 10.41 21.63
CA ALA A 77 -14.15 9.25 20.88
C ALA A 77 -12.73 9.41 20.32
N GLU A 78 -12.42 10.55 19.70
CA GLU A 78 -11.11 10.84 19.13
C GLU A 78 -9.99 10.68 20.16
N ALA A 79 -10.13 11.32 21.32
CA ALA A 79 -9.19 11.24 22.43
C ALA A 79 -8.95 9.81 22.95
N ASN A 80 -9.88 8.89 22.67
CA ASN A 80 -9.86 7.51 23.17
C ASN A 80 -9.73 6.44 22.06
N THR A 81 -9.57 6.85 20.80
CA THR A 81 -9.28 5.92 19.71
C THR A 81 -7.79 5.63 19.62
N ALA A 82 -7.41 4.37 19.86
CA ALA A 82 -6.02 3.95 19.67
C ALA A 82 -5.79 3.49 18.23
N ARG A 83 -4.62 3.82 17.65
CA ARG A 83 -4.18 3.14 16.42
C ARG A 83 -4.03 1.65 16.72
N ARG A 84 -4.51 0.82 15.79
CA ARG A 84 -4.29 -0.64 15.83
C ARG A 84 -2.80 -0.91 15.99
N ARG A 85 -2.45 -1.79 16.94
CA ARG A 85 -1.08 -2.27 17.11
C ARG A 85 -0.88 -3.62 16.41
N THR A 86 0.34 -3.93 16.01
CA THR A 86 0.75 -5.26 15.57
C THR A 86 0.66 -6.24 16.75
N LYS A 87 0.76 -7.56 16.50
CA LYS A 87 0.84 -8.56 17.58
C LYS A 87 2.00 -8.29 18.56
N THR A 88 3.04 -7.61 18.10
CA THR A 88 4.23 -7.19 18.85
C THR A 88 4.10 -5.81 19.51
N GLY A 89 2.90 -5.20 19.50
CA GLY A 89 2.65 -3.92 20.17
C GLY A 89 3.10 -2.67 19.41
N GLN A 90 3.69 -2.79 18.22
CA GLN A 90 4.09 -1.63 17.40
C GLN A 90 2.88 -0.99 16.72
N LYS A 91 2.92 0.31 16.40
CA LYS A 91 1.85 0.97 15.62
C LYS A 91 1.72 0.27 14.26
N ALA A 92 0.54 -0.25 13.94
CA ALA A 92 0.30 -0.84 12.63
C ALA A 92 0.42 0.24 11.55
N ARG A 93 1.25 -0.01 10.53
CA ARG A 93 1.37 0.89 9.38
C ARG A 93 0.05 0.93 8.62
N VAL A 94 -0.37 2.12 8.21
CA VAL A 94 -1.45 2.30 7.25
C VAL A 94 -0.91 1.80 5.90
N ARG A 95 -1.64 0.90 5.23
CA ARG A 95 -1.30 0.53 3.85
C ARG A 95 -1.54 1.77 2.99
N GLY A 96 -0.48 2.30 2.39
CA GLY A 96 -0.62 3.29 1.32
C GLY A 96 -1.28 2.64 0.10
N LYS A 97 -1.81 3.45 -0.81
CA LYS A 97 -2.23 2.93 -2.12
C LYS A 97 -1.00 2.39 -2.83
N ASP A 98 -1.14 1.23 -3.46
CA ASP A 98 -0.06 0.61 -4.22
C ASP A 98 0.24 1.40 -5.51
N THR A 99 -0.70 2.20 -6.00
CA THR A 99 -0.52 3.17 -7.08
C THR A 99 -1.04 4.55 -6.66
N VAL A 100 -0.28 5.61 -6.96
CA VAL A 100 -0.59 7.01 -6.68
C VAL A 100 -0.25 7.88 -7.89
N GLY A 101 -1.00 8.96 -8.12
CA GLY A 101 -0.76 9.89 -9.22
C GLY A 101 -2.00 10.12 -10.09
N GLU A 102 -1.81 10.90 -11.16
CA GLU A 102 -2.82 11.24 -12.16
C GLU A 102 -2.53 10.50 -13.47
N ALA A 103 -3.55 9.87 -14.05
CA ALA A 103 -3.44 9.16 -15.33
C ALA A 103 -2.97 10.11 -16.43
N GLY A 104 -1.91 9.74 -17.15
CA GLY A 104 -1.28 10.60 -18.17
C GLY A 104 -0.47 11.77 -17.60
N GLY A 105 -0.30 11.85 -16.28
CA GLY A 105 0.55 12.81 -15.58
C GLY A 105 1.68 12.12 -14.80
N SER A 106 2.04 12.66 -13.64
CA SER A 106 3.00 12.00 -12.74
C SER A 106 2.34 10.84 -12.00
N MET A 107 2.88 9.64 -12.14
CA MET A 107 2.37 8.40 -11.54
C MET A 107 3.46 7.59 -10.88
N ALA A 108 3.11 6.85 -9.83
CA ALA A 108 3.99 5.87 -9.22
C ALA A 108 3.21 4.65 -8.73
N GLY A 109 3.77 3.46 -8.94
CA GLY A 109 3.23 2.20 -8.47
C GLY A 109 4.28 1.35 -7.79
N ARG A 110 3.90 0.54 -6.80
CA ARG A 110 4.79 -0.35 -6.04
C ARG A 110 4.22 -1.76 -5.93
N ALA A 111 5.10 -2.74 -5.96
CA ALA A 111 4.81 -4.15 -5.78
C ALA A 111 5.79 -4.78 -4.80
N GLY A 112 5.26 -5.33 -3.71
CA GLY A 112 6.01 -6.19 -2.78
C GLY A 112 5.90 -7.66 -3.16
N LYS A 113 6.61 -8.51 -2.40
CA LYS A 113 6.75 -9.96 -2.60
C LYS A 113 5.49 -10.73 -3.03
N GLN A 114 4.31 -10.39 -2.50
CA GLN A 114 3.07 -11.08 -2.88
C GLN A 114 2.61 -10.71 -4.29
N ALA A 115 2.70 -9.44 -4.67
CA ALA A 115 2.28 -8.97 -5.99
C ALA A 115 3.28 -9.38 -7.07
N ILE A 116 4.58 -9.39 -6.77
CA ILE A 116 5.62 -9.94 -7.66
C ILE A 116 5.29 -11.38 -8.06
N LYS A 117 4.88 -12.24 -7.11
CA LYS A 117 4.50 -13.63 -7.41
C LYS A 117 3.33 -13.77 -8.37
N SER A 118 2.53 -12.73 -8.54
CA SER A 118 1.42 -12.66 -9.49
C SER A 118 1.69 -11.65 -10.62
N GLY A 119 2.97 -11.40 -10.93
CA GLY A 119 3.41 -10.57 -12.04
C GLY A 119 3.36 -9.06 -11.84
N ALA A 120 2.89 -8.60 -10.68
CA ALA A 120 2.67 -7.19 -10.38
C ALA A 120 1.83 -6.46 -11.46
N SER A 121 0.86 -7.15 -12.05
CA SER A 121 0.06 -6.64 -13.18
C SER A 121 -0.75 -5.39 -12.86
N HIS A 122 -1.00 -5.10 -11.59
CA HIS A 122 -1.60 -3.84 -11.16
C HIS A 122 -0.72 -2.61 -11.43
N LEU A 123 0.56 -2.80 -11.77
CA LEU A 123 1.47 -1.74 -12.22
C LEU A 123 1.35 -1.44 -13.72
N ALA A 124 0.79 -2.35 -14.51
CA ALA A 124 0.67 -2.18 -15.97
C ALA A 124 -0.07 -0.89 -16.36
N PRO A 125 -1.15 -0.45 -15.67
CA PRO A 125 -1.78 0.84 -15.96
C PRO A 125 -0.82 2.03 -15.86
N VAL A 126 0.11 2.04 -14.89
CA VAL A 126 1.11 3.12 -14.77
C VAL A 126 1.97 3.19 -16.04
N VAL A 127 2.40 2.02 -16.55
CA VAL A 127 3.23 1.93 -17.75
C VAL A 127 2.44 2.34 -18.99
N HIS A 128 1.25 1.78 -19.18
CA HIS A 128 0.42 2.02 -20.36
C HIS A 128 -0.09 3.46 -20.43
N GLU A 129 -0.58 4.03 -19.33
CA GLU A 129 -1.08 5.40 -19.31
C GLU A 129 0.06 6.40 -19.53
N THR A 130 1.25 6.17 -18.94
CA THR A 130 2.43 6.99 -19.20
C THR A 130 2.88 6.85 -20.66
N GLY A 131 2.83 5.64 -21.23
CA GLY A 131 3.16 5.37 -22.63
C GLY A 131 2.22 6.06 -23.61
N GLN A 132 0.91 6.00 -23.36
CA GLN A 132 -0.10 6.70 -24.16
C GLN A 132 0.07 8.23 -24.13
N ALA A 133 0.57 8.77 -23.03
CA ALA A 133 0.86 10.19 -22.88
C ALA A 133 2.25 10.61 -23.41
N GLY A 134 3.03 9.70 -24.00
CA GLY A 134 4.37 10.00 -24.52
C GLY A 134 5.41 10.27 -23.43
N GLY A 135 5.20 9.73 -22.23
CA GLY A 135 6.04 9.98 -21.06
C GLY A 135 7.31 9.15 -20.98
N ARG A 136 7.96 9.24 -19.83
CA ARG A 136 9.17 8.50 -19.45
C ARG A 136 8.93 7.70 -18.18
N LEU A 137 9.64 6.58 -18.05
CA LEU A 137 9.58 5.70 -16.89
C LEU A 137 10.93 5.60 -16.17
N ALA A 138 10.87 5.39 -14.86
CA ALA A 138 11.97 4.92 -14.04
C ALA A 138 11.51 3.71 -13.23
N PHE A 139 12.39 2.74 -13.08
CA PHE A 139 12.12 1.53 -12.33
C PHE A 139 13.07 1.43 -11.13
N THR A 140 12.55 0.99 -9.99
CA THR A 140 13.38 0.58 -8.85
C THR A 140 13.12 -0.90 -8.57
N VAL A 141 14.16 -1.71 -8.62
CA VAL A 141 14.11 -3.17 -8.48
C VAL A 141 14.91 -3.58 -7.26
N ARG A 142 14.42 -4.56 -6.49
CA ARG A 142 15.17 -5.18 -5.39
C ARG A 142 15.41 -6.65 -5.63
N MET A 143 16.66 -7.09 -5.54
CA MET A 143 17.06 -8.50 -5.63
C MET A 143 18.16 -8.79 -4.62
N LYS A 144 18.58 -10.06 -4.49
CA LYS A 144 19.79 -10.35 -3.71
C LYS A 144 21.01 -9.71 -4.37
N ALA A 145 21.99 -9.29 -3.56
CA ALA A 145 23.20 -8.64 -4.04
C ALA A 145 23.97 -9.48 -5.09
N ASP A 146 24.01 -10.80 -4.90
CA ASP A 146 24.69 -11.78 -5.75
C ASP A 146 23.97 -12.05 -7.08
N GLN A 147 22.74 -11.60 -7.25
CA GLN A 147 21.98 -11.74 -8.50
C GLN A 147 22.21 -10.58 -9.46
N TYR A 148 22.85 -9.49 -9.02
CA TYR A 148 23.30 -8.42 -9.89
C TYR A 148 24.68 -8.76 -10.47
N VAL A 149 24.82 -8.64 -11.79
CA VAL A 149 26.09 -8.92 -12.49
C VAL A 149 27.12 -7.82 -12.25
N TYR A 150 26.66 -6.57 -12.26
CA TYR A 150 27.53 -5.40 -12.06
C TYR A 150 27.47 -4.91 -10.62
N SER A 151 28.54 -4.23 -10.18
CA SER A 151 28.53 -3.49 -8.91
C SER A 151 27.57 -2.29 -8.97
N ALA A 152 26.96 -1.95 -7.84
CA ALA A 152 26.09 -0.78 -7.72
C ALA A 152 26.79 0.51 -8.18
N GLY A 153 26.09 1.34 -8.95
CA GLY A 153 26.61 2.61 -9.47
C GLY A 153 27.57 2.49 -10.66
N SER A 154 27.73 1.28 -11.22
CA SER A 154 28.40 1.07 -12.50
C SER A 154 27.63 1.77 -13.63
N GLU A 155 28.33 2.40 -14.56
CA GLU A 155 27.74 2.94 -15.80
C GLU A 155 27.01 1.86 -16.60
N LYS A 156 27.56 0.64 -16.63
CA LYS A 156 26.96 -0.51 -17.31
C LYS A 156 25.68 -1.02 -16.64
N ASP A 157 25.43 -0.61 -15.39
CA ASP A 157 24.28 -1.03 -14.61
C ASP A 157 23.21 0.05 -14.57
N SER A 158 23.42 1.08 -13.75
CA SER A 158 22.44 2.12 -13.46
C SER A 158 22.73 3.45 -14.17
N GLY A 159 23.55 3.46 -15.23
CA GLY A 159 23.93 4.69 -15.95
C GLY A 159 24.61 5.72 -15.02
N GLY A 160 25.45 5.23 -14.11
CA GLY A 160 26.19 6.08 -13.16
C GLY A 160 25.36 6.58 -11.97
N ILE A 161 24.07 6.20 -11.87
CA ILE A 161 23.21 6.61 -10.76
C ILE A 161 23.68 5.95 -9.45
N ARG A 162 24.35 6.74 -8.60
CA ARG A 162 24.76 6.33 -7.24
C ARG A 162 23.68 6.56 -6.18
N ARG A 163 22.76 7.52 -6.40
CA ARG A 163 21.68 7.87 -5.47
C ARG A 163 20.47 6.91 -5.49
N GLY A 164 20.55 5.82 -6.25
CA GLY A 164 19.48 4.83 -6.43
C GLY A 164 19.79 3.46 -5.85
N PHE A 165 20.89 3.32 -5.11
CA PHE A 165 21.33 2.09 -4.45
C PHE A 165 20.96 2.11 -2.97
N ILE A 166 20.22 1.10 -2.50
CA ILE A 166 19.90 0.95 -1.07
C ILE A 166 20.17 -0.51 -0.64
N PRO A 167 21.27 -0.79 0.07
CA PRO A 167 21.50 -2.09 0.65
C PRO A 167 20.55 -2.31 1.83
N ARG A 168 20.06 -3.54 1.99
CA ARG A 168 19.13 -3.94 3.05
C ARG A 168 19.82 -4.95 3.96
N SER A 169 19.39 -4.97 5.22
CA SER A 169 19.94 -5.88 6.23
C SER A 169 19.65 -7.36 5.96
N ASP A 170 18.75 -7.67 5.03
CA ASP A 170 18.42 -9.04 4.58
C ASP A 170 19.29 -9.52 3.40
N GLY A 171 20.34 -8.78 3.06
CA GLY A 171 21.26 -9.12 1.95
C GLY A 171 20.72 -8.78 0.56
N THR A 172 19.59 -8.07 0.48
CA THR A 172 19.07 -7.55 -0.78
C THR A 172 19.54 -6.12 -1.05
N GLU A 173 19.55 -5.74 -2.33
CA GLU A 173 19.91 -4.41 -2.80
C GLU A 173 18.77 -3.87 -3.66
N GLU A 174 18.36 -2.62 -3.42
CA GLU A 174 17.52 -1.88 -4.36
C GLU A 174 18.38 -1.11 -5.35
N ARG A 175 18.04 -1.18 -6.63
CA ARG A 175 18.67 -0.43 -7.72
C ARG A 175 17.63 0.30 -8.54
N THR A 176 17.92 1.56 -8.86
CA THR A 176 17.06 2.40 -9.69
C THR A 176 17.66 2.55 -11.08
N TYR A 177 16.82 2.36 -12.10
CA TYR A 177 17.11 2.54 -13.50
C TYR A 177 16.27 3.69 -14.03
N GLY A 178 16.97 4.73 -14.51
CA GLY A 178 16.35 5.97 -14.97
C GLY A 178 15.94 6.94 -13.86
N SER A 179 15.84 8.21 -14.21
CA SER A 179 15.27 9.26 -13.37
C SER A 179 14.86 10.46 -14.21
N ALA A 180 14.03 11.35 -13.66
CA ALA A 180 13.70 12.62 -14.32
C ALA A 180 14.96 13.46 -14.63
N SER A 181 16.02 13.36 -13.82
CA SER A 181 17.25 14.15 -13.98
C SER A 181 18.30 13.51 -14.88
N THR A 182 18.28 12.20 -15.08
CA THR A 182 19.31 11.45 -15.83
C THR A 182 18.77 10.77 -17.08
N GLY A 183 17.51 11.05 -17.43
CA GLY A 183 16.77 10.32 -18.45
C GLY A 183 16.09 9.07 -17.89
N GLY A 184 14.93 8.75 -18.46
CA GLY A 184 14.15 7.55 -18.16
C GLY A 184 13.96 6.70 -19.41
N PHE A 185 13.37 5.53 -19.22
CA PHE A 185 12.96 4.68 -20.32
C PHE A 185 11.85 5.34 -21.13
N ASP A 186 11.80 5.05 -22.42
CA ASP A 186 10.64 5.38 -23.23
C ASP A 186 9.41 4.58 -22.75
N ALA A 187 8.34 5.29 -22.40
CA ALA A 187 7.17 4.65 -21.81
C ALA A 187 6.34 3.86 -22.85
N ALA A 188 6.39 4.24 -24.13
CA ALA A 188 5.67 3.52 -25.18
C ALA A 188 6.36 2.19 -25.50
N GLU A 189 7.70 2.19 -25.57
CA GLU A 189 8.50 0.96 -25.69
C GLU A 189 8.21 -0.02 -24.55
N TRP A 190 8.25 0.47 -23.30
CA TRP A 190 7.94 -0.35 -22.13
C TRP A 190 6.47 -0.78 -22.06
N SER A 191 5.55 0.04 -22.55
CA SER A 191 4.15 -0.34 -22.68
C SER A 191 4.00 -1.54 -23.61
N GLN A 192 4.72 -1.57 -24.73
CA GLN A 192 4.73 -2.74 -25.62
C GLN A 192 5.35 -3.96 -24.93
N ARG A 193 6.52 -3.79 -24.30
CA ARG A 193 7.20 -4.86 -23.56
C ARG A 193 6.30 -5.50 -22.51
N VAL A 194 5.62 -4.69 -21.70
CA VAL A 194 4.66 -5.18 -20.70
C VAL A 194 3.45 -5.87 -21.34
N ALA A 195 2.96 -5.38 -22.49
CA ALA A 195 1.88 -6.01 -23.22
C ALA A 195 2.27 -7.39 -23.79
N ASP A 196 3.51 -7.54 -24.27
CA ASP A 196 4.07 -8.80 -24.77
C ASP A 196 4.16 -9.86 -23.65
N HIS A 197 4.29 -9.43 -22.39
CA HIS A 197 4.18 -10.27 -21.20
C HIS A 197 2.77 -10.31 -20.60
N HIS A 198 1.73 -9.98 -21.38
CA HIS A 198 0.32 -10.02 -20.95
C HIS A 198 0.02 -9.18 -19.69
N GLY A 199 0.74 -8.07 -19.50
CA GLY A 199 0.62 -7.21 -18.33
C GLY A 199 1.48 -7.61 -17.14
N ASP A 200 2.32 -8.65 -17.26
CA ASP A 200 3.27 -9.03 -16.22
C ASP A 200 4.49 -8.09 -16.23
N VAL A 201 4.48 -7.11 -15.33
CA VAL A 201 5.56 -6.12 -15.21
C VAL A 201 6.80 -6.73 -14.55
N THR A 202 6.63 -7.81 -13.77
CA THR A 202 7.75 -8.49 -13.12
C THR A 202 8.59 -9.24 -14.14
N GLU A 203 7.95 -10.05 -14.98
CA GLU A 203 8.63 -10.80 -16.04
C GLU A 203 9.21 -9.85 -17.10
N ALA A 204 8.48 -8.81 -17.50
CA ALA A 204 9.00 -7.78 -18.41
C ALA A 204 10.27 -7.10 -17.88
N MET A 205 10.33 -6.84 -16.56
CA MET A 205 11.52 -6.27 -15.93
C MET A 205 12.66 -7.29 -15.81
N LYS A 206 12.34 -8.52 -15.41
CA LYS A 206 13.33 -9.60 -15.27
C LYS A 206 14.01 -9.88 -16.61
N GLU A 207 13.22 -10.03 -17.68
CA GLU A 207 13.75 -10.26 -19.01
C GLU A 207 14.67 -9.11 -19.45
N TRP A 208 14.28 -7.85 -19.25
CA TRP A 208 15.14 -6.70 -19.58
C TRP A 208 16.46 -6.71 -18.80
N LEU A 209 16.42 -7.06 -17.51
CA LEU A 209 17.63 -7.15 -16.69
C LEU A 209 18.58 -8.24 -17.17
N VAL A 210 18.05 -9.38 -17.61
CA VAL A 210 18.82 -10.51 -18.14
C VAL A 210 19.36 -10.20 -19.54
N GLU A 211 18.50 -9.74 -20.44
CA GLU A 211 18.83 -9.31 -21.81
C GLU A 211 20.01 -8.34 -21.82
N THR A 212 19.98 -7.38 -20.91
CA THR A 212 21.00 -6.32 -20.85
C THR A 212 22.20 -6.67 -19.97
N GLY A 213 22.26 -7.92 -19.48
CA GLY A 213 23.37 -8.45 -18.68
C GLY A 213 23.52 -7.82 -17.29
N ARG A 214 22.46 -7.24 -16.74
CA ARG A 214 22.42 -6.62 -15.41
C ARG A 214 22.12 -7.61 -14.30
N ALA A 215 21.41 -8.69 -14.63
CA ALA A 215 21.07 -9.76 -13.70
C ALA A 215 21.33 -11.14 -14.31
N VAL A 216 21.50 -12.12 -13.43
CA VAL A 216 21.56 -13.55 -13.80
C VAL A 216 20.19 -14.06 -14.26
N GLU A 217 20.17 -15.13 -15.07
CA GLU A 217 18.93 -15.67 -15.67
C GLU A 217 17.86 -16.07 -14.64
N ASP A 218 18.28 -16.56 -13.47
CA ASP A 218 17.41 -17.01 -12.38
C ASP A 218 17.16 -15.93 -11.31
N ALA A 219 17.39 -14.66 -11.64
CA ALA A 219 17.18 -13.56 -10.71
C ALA A 219 15.76 -13.52 -10.13
N ASP A 220 15.65 -13.26 -8.83
CA ASP A 220 14.39 -13.26 -8.08
C ASP A 220 14.07 -11.84 -7.58
N ILE A 221 13.13 -11.18 -8.27
CA ILE A 221 12.70 -9.82 -7.94
C ILE A 221 11.88 -9.84 -6.64
N ALA A 222 12.40 -9.22 -5.58
CA ALA A 222 11.74 -9.15 -4.28
C ALA A 222 10.87 -7.89 -4.09
N TYR A 223 11.05 -6.89 -4.95
CA TYR A 223 10.29 -5.63 -4.97
C TYR A 223 10.46 -4.93 -6.32
N LEU A 224 9.40 -4.26 -6.76
CA LEU A 224 9.39 -3.43 -7.96
C LEU A 224 8.63 -2.13 -7.68
N GLU A 225 9.17 -1.01 -8.16
CA GLU A 225 8.50 0.28 -8.22
C GLU A 225 8.64 0.86 -9.62
N VAL A 226 7.57 1.46 -10.12
CA VAL A 226 7.49 2.16 -11.40
C VAL A 226 7.14 3.60 -11.12
N ARG A 227 7.84 4.53 -11.74
CA ARG A 227 7.55 5.97 -11.69
C ARG A 227 7.45 6.50 -13.11
N GLY A 228 6.33 7.11 -13.45
CA GLY A 228 6.07 7.75 -14.74
C GLY A 228 5.95 9.25 -14.62
N TRP A 229 6.45 9.96 -15.62
CA TRP A 229 6.29 11.42 -15.76
C TRP A 229 6.24 11.81 -17.24
N ILE A 230 5.71 13.00 -17.51
CA ILE A 230 5.78 13.64 -18.83
C ILE A 230 6.96 14.61 -18.80
N PRO A 231 7.95 14.49 -19.71
CA PRO A 231 9.01 15.49 -19.85
C PRO A 231 8.41 16.87 -20.18
N GLU A 232 9.03 17.93 -19.66
CA GLU A 232 8.75 19.32 -20.04
C GLU A 232 9.23 19.64 -21.47
#